data_AF-A0AAV7Q1T1-F1
#
_entry.id   AF-A0AAV7Q1T1-F1
#
_cell.length_a   1.000
_cell.length_b   1.000
_cell.length_c   1.000
_cell.angle_alpha   90.00
_cell.angle_beta   90.00
_cell.angle_gamma   90.00
#
_symmetry.space_group_name_H-M   'P 1'
#
loop_
_entity.id
_entity.type
_entity.pdbx_description
1 polymer ?
#
loop_
_entity_poly.entity_id
_entity_poly.type
_entity_poly.pdbx_seq_one_letter_code
_entity_poly.pdbx_strand_id
1 'polypeptide(L)'
;MLLFCATLFLAAFAPFVHLHPHCPKEKVHLLPLKLSEIQGRWHLISSAYQKEDRQKEDKQAVFSWMEIATVNDTTEMKHAVGLHGGLVILTNSNLTILEEDGCVTIKDHVHHMSSQLHKMSDDCIMWTVNNLTDTLHNIGDYMLCRSHIGNNADRKAFKTHAQCKNLDFMVERRSNFNYATDCESATHTMDPLDPKIEGRWHMVARASFYPTVMFEGRNPWLEFSVEGEKLKIQEGRMNFSFAETQVEVKGPNIALGKEKALHMRFYQNCEECLLLRTENDLKVVALHLMTRSGSYTDSQMETFLTSSRCLTLPALYKYDDVDLHKEEELYCKDDQHIEDPSAIAGKWLLVGKATADPDIIENEDDHWINLSWDGEKLKIEEGSRTHNRSVREVEVAGHKNVHNEANGYATFIPTCMDCLLMKIENTKKKVELLFLTRFANLTNSDIKTFAVNARCLHLPNVHIYEHTKPYVLDEPKCDTMLHILDVFVPDKVSGKWHLVGKAHSDSNRMEEEEDPWLEFSCDGQNLTIHEGRGKNSWPVKEVEVNGPRILIGKENSAHVTFHPTCEDCLLMKTQTSTVVILNMFTRSGKLTDSEIKKFKHNAHCVNLSNVLVYKSATPHKEKGHQNP
;
A
#
# COMPACT_ATOMS: atom_id res chain seq x y z
N MET A 1 -57.46 0.33 44.97
CA MET A 1 -57.37 -0.63 43.86
C MET A 1 -57.80 0.12 42.61
N LEU A 2 -56.80 0.57 41.82
CA LEU A 2 -56.94 1.29 40.56
C LEU A 2 -57.05 0.27 39.42
N LEU A 3 -57.95 0.49 38.46
CA LEU A 3 -57.66 0.50 37.01
C LEU A 3 -58.95 0.68 36.19
N PHE A 4 -58.76 1.19 34.96
CA PHE A 4 -59.68 1.35 33.82
C PHE A 4 -60.42 2.68 33.61
N CYS A 5 -59.84 3.50 32.74
CA CYS A 5 -60.46 4.33 31.68
C CYS A 5 -59.30 5.02 30.92
N ALA A 6 -59.27 5.22 29.60
CA ALA A 6 -60.28 5.16 28.57
C ALA A 6 -59.63 4.99 27.18
N THR A 7 -60.36 4.32 26.29
CA THR A 7 -60.17 4.30 24.82
C THR A 7 -61.07 5.35 24.17
N LEU A 8 -60.61 5.86 23.00
CA LEU A 8 -61.34 6.45 21.85
C LEU A 8 -60.95 7.88 21.46
N PHE A 9 -59.94 7.98 20.59
CA PHE A 9 -59.96 8.83 19.39
C PHE A 9 -59.17 8.10 18.30
N LEU A 10 -59.88 7.49 17.34
CA LEU A 10 -59.32 6.86 16.14
C LEU A 10 -59.72 7.73 14.94
N ALA A 11 -58.82 8.61 14.53
CA ALA A 11 -58.81 9.22 13.20
C ALA A 11 -57.37 9.65 12.87
N ALA A 12 -56.92 9.26 11.67
CA ALA A 12 -55.74 9.75 10.95
C ALA A 12 -54.34 9.43 11.52
N PHE A 13 -53.80 8.26 11.14
CA PHE A 13 -52.38 8.13 10.80
C PHE A 13 -52.26 7.25 9.55
N ALA A 14 -52.51 7.85 8.38
CA ALA A 14 -51.86 7.37 7.17
C ALA A 14 -50.36 7.67 7.32
N PRO A 15 -49.44 6.76 6.96
CA PRO A 15 -48.02 7.06 6.99
C PRO A 15 -47.78 8.23 6.03
N PHE A 16 -47.32 9.36 6.57
CA PHE A 16 -46.81 10.46 5.78
C PHE A 16 -45.62 9.94 4.98
N VAL A 17 -45.85 9.59 3.72
CA VAL A 17 -44.79 9.58 2.70
C VAL A 17 -44.30 11.02 2.65
N HIS A 18 -43.11 11.27 3.20
CA HIS A 18 -42.41 12.52 3.00
C HIS A 18 -42.10 12.64 1.50
N LEU A 19 -43.05 13.21 0.75
CA LEU A 19 -42.80 13.73 -0.60
C LEU A 19 -41.76 14.83 -0.45
N HIS A 20 -40.52 14.55 -0.87
CA HIS A 20 -39.49 15.57 -0.92
C HIS A 20 -39.96 16.73 -1.82
N PRO A 21 -40.07 17.95 -1.28
CA PRO A 21 -40.49 19.09 -2.07
C PRO A 21 -39.32 19.50 -2.98
N HIS A 22 -39.57 19.44 -4.29
CA HIS A 22 -38.70 19.88 -5.39
C HIS A 22 -37.64 18.89 -5.90
N CYS A 23 -38.07 17.83 -6.62
CA CYS A 23 -37.33 17.52 -7.85
C CYS A 23 -37.47 18.76 -8.76
N PRO A 24 -36.38 19.48 -9.10
CA PRO A 24 -36.48 20.65 -9.96
C PRO A 24 -37.19 20.23 -11.26
N LYS A 25 -38.12 21.06 -11.75
CA LYS A 25 -38.85 20.80 -13.00
C LYS A 25 -37.94 20.67 -14.23
N GLU A 26 -36.63 20.90 -14.09
CA GLU A 26 -35.62 20.43 -15.02
C GLU A 26 -35.64 18.90 -15.05
N LYS A 27 -36.53 18.37 -15.91
CA LYS A 27 -36.43 16.98 -16.34
C LYS A 27 -35.00 16.77 -16.78
N VAL A 28 -34.32 15.78 -16.19
CA VAL A 28 -33.07 15.26 -16.75
C VAL A 28 -33.39 14.93 -18.20
N HIS A 29 -32.84 15.72 -19.13
CA HIS A 29 -33.11 15.59 -20.55
C HIS A 29 -32.39 14.35 -21.05
N LEU A 30 -33.05 13.20 -20.94
CA LEU A 30 -32.59 11.96 -21.54
C LEU A 30 -32.73 12.10 -23.06
N LEU A 31 -31.62 11.87 -23.76
CA LEU A 31 -31.58 11.90 -25.21
C LEU A 31 -32.08 10.55 -25.75
N PRO A 32 -32.64 10.52 -26.97
CA PRO A 32 -32.98 9.27 -27.62
C PRO A 32 -31.72 8.41 -27.81
N LEU A 33 -31.79 7.14 -27.44
CA LEU A 33 -30.72 6.16 -27.60
C LEU A 33 -31.10 5.14 -28.68
N LYS A 34 -30.20 4.92 -29.65
CA LYS A 34 -30.37 3.90 -30.70
C LYS A 34 -29.61 2.63 -30.37
N LEU A 35 -30.09 1.49 -30.89
CA LEU A 35 -29.41 0.21 -30.73
C LEU A 35 -27.94 0.22 -31.20
N SER A 36 -27.65 0.90 -32.31
CA SER A 36 -26.27 1.00 -32.82
C SER A 36 -25.33 1.74 -31.88
N GLU A 37 -25.85 2.61 -31.00
CA GLU A 37 -25.04 3.44 -30.11
C GLU A 37 -24.61 2.69 -28.84
N ILE A 38 -25.30 1.60 -28.48
CA ILE A 38 -25.01 0.85 -27.24
C ILE A 38 -23.88 -0.19 -27.42
N GLN A 39 -23.49 -0.51 -28.65
CA GLN A 39 -22.51 -1.57 -28.93
C GLN A 39 -21.10 -1.23 -28.42
N GLY A 40 -20.39 -2.20 -27.87
CA GLY A 40 -19.05 -2.07 -27.31
C GLY A 40 -19.04 -1.92 -25.79
N ARG A 41 -17.91 -1.48 -25.24
CA ARG A 41 -17.65 -1.42 -23.79
C ARG A 41 -18.08 -0.13 -23.14
N TRP A 42 -18.53 -0.26 -21.89
CA TRP A 42 -19.01 0.81 -21.01
C TRP A 42 -18.52 0.56 -19.58
N HIS A 43 -17.88 1.56 -18.98
CA HIS A 43 -17.40 1.53 -17.61
C HIS A 43 -18.49 1.97 -16.65
N LEU A 44 -18.68 1.23 -15.56
CA LEU A 44 -19.57 1.67 -14.49
C LEU A 44 -18.92 2.84 -13.72
N ILE A 45 -19.50 4.03 -13.83
CA ILE A 45 -18.99 5.24 -13.18
C ILE A 45 -19.74 5.53 -11.89
N SER A 46 -21.05 5.30 -11.86
CA SER A 46 -21.84 5.49 -10.65
C SER A 46 -23.04 4.56 -10.61
N SER A 47 -23.53 4.26 -9.42
CA SER A 47 -24.74 3.50 -9.18
C SER A 47 -25.55 4.18 -8.08
N ALA A 48 -26.86 3.96 -8.08
CA ALA A 48 -27.78 4.49 -7.08
C ALA A 48 -28.85 3.45 -6.75
N TYR A 49 -29.11 3.27 -5.45
CA TYR A 49 -30.01 2.25 -4.93
C TYR A 49 -31.02 2.82 -3.96
N GLN A 50 -32.15 2.12 -3.82
CA GLN A 50 -33.16 2.41 -2.78
C GLN A 50 -32.76 1.88 -1.39
N LYS A 51 -31.81 0.93 -1.32
CA LYS A 51 -31.44 0.24 -0.07
C LYS A 51 -29.94 0.29 0.19
N GLU A 52 -29.57 0.54 1.44
CA GLU A 52 -28.18 0.63 1.89
C GLU A 52 -27.39 -0.66 1.68
N ASP A 53 -28.00 -1.83 1.90
CA ASP A 53 -27.30 -3.11 1.77
C ASP A 53 -26.77 -3.34 0.35
N ARG A 54 -27.49 -2.87 -0.67
CA ARG A 54 -27.01 -2.91 -2.07
C ARG A 54 -25.84 -1.98 -2.30
N GLN A 55 -25.85 -0.80 -1.70
CA GLN A 55 -24.70 0.09 -1.74
C GLN A 55 -23.47 -0.55 -1.07
N LYS A 56 -23.66 -1.30 0.04
CA LYS A 56 -22.57 -2.02 0.72
C LYS A 56 -21.98 -3.13 -0.15
N GLU A 57 -22.81 -3.91 -0.83
CA GLU A 57 -22.37 -4.93 -1.80
C GLU A 57 -21.63 -4.28 -2.98
N ASP A 58 -22.21 -3.22 -3.56
CA ASP A 58 -21.64 -2.55 -4.73
C ASP A 58 -20.31 -1.86 -4.42
N LYS A 59 -20.12 -1.36 -3.20
CA LYS A 59 -18.84 -0.82 -2.69
C LYS A 59 -17.72 -1.87 -2.64
N GLN A 60 -18.03 -3.17 -2.65
CA GLN A 60 -17.00 -4.22 -2.73
C GLN A 60 -16.38 -4.32 -4.14
N ALA A 61 -17.08 -3.82 -5.16
CA ALA A 61 -16.56 -3.77 -6.52
C ALA A 61 -15.63 -2.57 -6.71
N VAL A 62 -14.34 -2.87 -6.90
CA VAL A 62 -13.28 -1.91 -7.20
C VAL A 62 -13.51 -1.26 -8.58
N PHE A 63 -13.95 -2.06 -9.54
CA PHE A 63 -14.36 -1.60 -10.87
C PHE A 63 -15.44 -2.51 -11.46
N SER A 64 -16.15 -2.00 -12.45
CA SER A 64 -17.05 -2.82 -13.26
C SER A 64 -17.18 -2.24 -14.66
N TRP A 65 -17.40 -3.10 -15.64
CA TRP A 65 -17.71 -2.72 -17.01
C TRP A 65 -18.71 -3.68 -17.63
N MET A 66 -19.42 -3.19 -18.65
CA MET A 66 -20.37 -3.93 -19.45
C MET A 66 -19.96 -3.83 -20.92
N GLU A 67 -20.08 -4.90 -21.68
CA GLU A 67 -19.89 -4.92 -23.12
C GLU A 67 -21.15 -5.47 -23.78
N ILE A 68 -21.65 -4.79 -24.80
CA ILE A 68 -22.75 -5.28 -25.63
C ILE A 68 -22.19 -5.51 -27.03
N ALA A 69 -22.20 -6.76 -27.51
CA ALA A 69 -21.66 -7.10 -28.81
C ALA A 69 -22.67 -7.94 -29.60
N THR A 70 -22.70 -7.75 -30.92
CA THR A 70 -23.46 -8.63 -31.82
C THR A 70 -22.51 -9.67 -32.41
N VAL A 71 -22.73 -10.94 -32.08
CA VAL A 71 -21.92 -12.08 -32.51
C VAL A 71 -22.86 -13.05 -33.22
N ASN A 72 -22.62 -13.36 -34.49
CA ASN A 72 -23.45 -14.30 -35.27
C ASN A 72 -24.97 -13.97 -35.23
N ASP A 73 -25.31 -12.70 -35.42
CA ASP A 73 -26.68 -12.16 -35.36
C ASP A 73 -27.39 -12.28 -33.99
N THR A 74 -26.72 -12.79 -32.96
CA THR A 74 -27.21 -12.74 -31.57
C THR A 74 -26.53 -11.60 -30.83
N THR A 75 -27.26 -10.94 -29.91
CA THR A 75 -26.63 -9.92 -29.06
C THR A 75 -26.24 -10.53 -27.73
N GLU A 76 -24.97 -10.41 -27.41
CA GLU A 76 -24.38 -10.84 -26.16
C GLU A 76 -24.09 -9.63 -25.28
N MET A 77 -24.33 -9.77 -23.98
CA MET A 77 -23.88 -8.82 -22.97
C MET A 77 -22.88 -9.51 -22.07
N LYS A 78 -21.67 -8.98 -21.99
CA LYS A 78 -20.67 -9.37 -21.00
C LYS A 78 -20.66 -8.33 -19.89
N HIS A 79 -20.65 -8.78 -18.65
CA HIS A 79 -20.53 -7.93 -17.48
C HIS A 79 -19.35 -8.41 -16.65
N ALA A 80 -18.43 -7.51 -16.33
CA ALA A 80 -17.29 -7.81 -15.49
C ALA A 80 -17.32 -6.97 -14.22
N VAL A 81 -16.94 -7.58 -13.11
CA VAL A 81 -16.85 -6.96 -11.79
C VAL A 81 -15.52 -7.35 -11.15
N GLY A 82 -14.66 -6.37 -10.94
CA GLY A 82 -13.44 -6.53 -10.16
C GLY A 82 -13.74 -6.39 -8.69
N LEU A 83 -13.56 -7.49 -7.95
CA LEU A 83 -13.68 -7.56 -6.49
C LEU A 83 -12.28 -7.66 -5.90
N HIS A 84 -12.15 -7.36 -4.61
CA HIS A 84 -10.89 -7.58 -3.88
C HIS A 84 -10.40 -9.04 -4.04
N GLY A 85 -9.27 -9.22 -4.73
CA GLY A 85 -8.64 -10.52 -4.99
C GLY A 85 -9.25 -11.35 -6.13
N GLY A 86 -10.18 -10.79 -6.92
CA GLY A 86 -10.84 -11.54 -7.98
C GLY A 86 -11.49 -10.70 -9.07
N LEU A 87 -11.67 -11.32 -10.24
CA LEU A 87 -12.44 -10.78 -11.34
C LEU A 87 -13.56 -11.78 -11.67
N VAL A 88 -14.79 -11.30 -11.70
CA VAL A 88 -15.95 -12.09 -12.12
C VAL A 88 -16.38 -11.56 -13.49
N ILE A 89 -16.51 -12.46 -14.47
CA ILE A 89 -17.04 -12.13 -15.80
C ILE A 89 -18.26 -13.02 -16.04
N LEU A 90 -19.39 -12.38 -16.31
CA LEU A 90 -20.66 -13.02 -16.65
C LEU A 90 -20.97 -12.72 -18.11
N THR A 91 -21.43 -13.72 -18.86
CA THR A 91 -21.81 -13.57 -20.27
C THR A 91 -23.24 -14.05 -20.45
N ASN A 92 -24.11 -13.17 -20.96
CA ASN A 92 -25.50 -13.47 -21.28
C ASN A 92 -25.70 -13.35 -22.79
N SER A 93 -26.02 -14.46 -23.45
CA SER A 93 -26.19 -14.54 -24.92
C SER A 93 -27.66 -14.67 -25.37
N ASN A 94 -28.61 -14.79 -24.44
CA ASN A 94 -30.04 -14.96 -24.73
C ASN A 94 -30.85 -13.70 -24.36
N LEU A 95 -30.48 -12.58 -24.95
CA LEU A 95 -31.08 -11.28 -24.70
C LEU A 95 -32.01 -10.86 -25.82
N THR A 96 -33.15 -10.27 -25.48
CA THR A 96 -33.97 -9.52 -26.44
C THR A 96 -33.75 -8.04 -26.21
N ILE A 97 -33.30 -7.35 -27.27
CA ILE A 97 -33.06 -5.92 -27.25
C ILE A 97 -34.07 -5.23 -28.16
N LEU A 98 -34.79 -4.26 -27.60
CA LEU A 98 -35.86 -3.53 -28.27
C LEU A 98 -35.56 -2.03 -28.19
N GLU A 99 -35.71 -1.32 -29.31
CA GLU A 99 -35.66 0.15 -29.35
C GLU A 99 -37.09 0.68 -29.30
N GLU A 100 -37.48 1.30 -28.19
CA GLU A 100 -38.85 1.76 -27.91
C GLU A 100 -38.81 3.12 -27.20
N ASP A 101 -39.66 4.07 -27.58
CA ASP A 101 -39.83 5.37 -26.90
C ASP A 101 -38.53 6.17 -26.64
N GLY A 102 -37.53 6.04 -27.53
CA GLY A 102 -36.24 6.71 -27.41
C GLY A 102 -35.31 6.11 -26.37
N CYS A 103 -35.59 4.91 -25.87
CA CYS A 103 -34.68 4.13 -25.03
C CYS A 103 -34.45 2.75 -25.64
N VAL A 104 -33.41 2.07 -25.14
CA VAL A 104 -33.16 0.67 -25.48
C VAL A 104 -33.53 -0.21 -24.30
N THR A 105 -34.46 -1.14 -24.49
CA THR A 105 -34.87 -2.11 -23.49
C THR A 105 -34.14 -3.43 -23.69
N ILE A 106 -33.46 -3.92 -22.66
CA ILE A 106 -32.83 -5.25 -22.63
C ILE A 106 -33.65 -6.16 -21.74
N LYS A 107 -34.11 -7.29 -22.30
CA LYS A 107 -34.84 -8.35 -21.60
C LYS A 107 -33.98 -9.60 -21.54
N ASP A 108 -33.73 -10.08 -20.32
CA ASP A 108 -33.08 -11.35 -20.04
C ASP A 108 -34.15 -12.37 -19.65
N HIS A 109 -34.38 -13.33 -20.54
CA HIS A 109 -35.42 -14.35 -20.36
C HIS A 109 -35.06 -15.38 -19.29
N VAL A 110 -33.77 -15.58 -19.02
CA VAL A 110 -33.29 -16.58 -18.05
C VAL A 110 -33.49 -16.06 -16.63
N HIS A 111 -33.22 -14.77 -16.41
CA HIS A 111 -33.30 -14.15 -15.09
C HIS A 111 -34.58 -13.32 -14.88
N HIS A 112 -35.53 -13.35 -15.83
CA HIS A 112 -36.74 -12.53 -15.85
C HIS A 112 -36.50 -11.03 -15.59
N MET A 113 -35.34 -10.54 -16.04
CA MET A 113 -34.92 -9.17 -15.83
C MET A 113 -35.30 -8.31 -17.03
N SER A 114 -35.89 -7.14 -16.78
CA SER A 114 -36.09 -6.10 -17.78
C SER A 114 -35.30 -4.87 -17.37
N SER A 115 -34.58 -4.27 -18.30
CA SER A 115 -33.81 -3.07 -18.02
C SER A 115 -33.88 -2.09 -19.17
N GLN A 116 -33.72 -0.81 -18.87
CA GLN A 116 -33.83 0.28 -19.83
C GLN A 116 -32.53 1.07 -19.85
N LEU A 117 -32.05 1.36 -21.07
CA LEU A 117 -30.88 2.18 -21.32
C LEU A 117 -31.34 3.51 -21.92
N HIS A 118 -30.89 4.61 -21.30
CA HIS A 118 -31.15 5.96 -21.76
C HIS A 118 -29.83 6.67 -22.04
N LYS A 119 -29.80 7.50 -23.08
CA LYS A 119 -28.63 8.32 -23.38
C LYS A 119 -28.60 9.53 -22.46
N MET A 120 -27.48 9.73 -21.76
CA MET A 120 -27.22 10.94 -20.97
C MET A 120 -26.37 11.93 -21.77
N SER A 121 -25.34 11.44 -22.43
CA SER A 121 -24.45 12.19 -23.31
C SER A 121 -23.91 11.27 -24.40
N ASP A 122 -23.03 11.76 -25.28
CA ASP A 122 -22.36 10.89 -26.26
C ASP A 122 -21.39 9.88 -25.62
N ASP A 123 -20.92 10.20 -24.41
CA ASP A 123 -19.98 9.36 -23.66
C ASP A 123 -20.67 8.48 -22.63
N CYS A 124 -21.87 8.82 -22.16
CA CYS A 124 -22.52 8.17 -21.02
C CYS A 124 -23.97 7.75 -21.30
N ILE A 125 -24.33 6.57 -20.78
CA ILE A 125 -25.67 6.02 -20.73
C ILE A 125 -26.08 5.77 -19.27
N MET A 126 -27.38 5.84 -19.03
CA MET A 126 -28.01 5.43 -17.78
C MET A 126 -28.72 4.11 -18.00
N TRP A 127 -28.40 3.12 -17.18
CA TRP A 127 -29.02 1.80 -17.16
C TRP A 127 -29.90 1.67 -15.92
N THR A 128 -31.20 1.50 -16.14
CA THR A 128 -32.20 1.28 -15.08
C THR A 128 -32.59 -0.19 -15.09
N VAL A 129 -32.33 -0.89 -13.99
CA VAL A 129 -32.69 -2.30 -13.84
C VAL A 129 -34.02 -2.41 -13.10
N ASN A 130 -35.04 -2.92 -13.79
CA ASN A 130 -36.38 -3.14 -13.26
C ASN A 130 -36.60 -4.65 -13.09
N ASN A 131 -36.34 -5.18 -11.90
CA ASN A 131 -36.67 -6.59 -11.63
C ASN A 131 -38.16 -6.73 -11.28
N LEU A 132 -38.90 -7.53 -12.06
CA LEU A 132 -40.35 -7.74 -11.93
C LEU A 132 -40.71 -8.91 -11.00
N THR A 133 -39.76 -9.78 -10.66
CA THR A 133 -40.02 -10.97 -9.83
C THR A 133 -39.34 -10.83 -8.48
N ASP A 134 -40.11 -10.39 -7.48
CA ASP A 134 -39.83 -10.39 -6.04
C ASP A 134 -38.94 -11.58 -5.63
N THR A 135 -37.72 -11.34 -5.15
CA THR A 135 -37.38 -11.43 -3.71
C THR A 135 -36.08 -10.68 -3.36
N LEU A 136 -35.38 -10.18 -4.38
CA LEU A 136 -34.17 -9.38 -4.27
C LEU A 136 -34.50 -8.01 -4.87
N HIS A 137 -34.99 -7.08 -4.06
CA HIS A 137 -35.35 -5.71 -4.43
C HIS A 137 -34.14 -4.95 -5.03
N ASN A 138 -33.85 -5.20 -6.30
CA ASN A 138 -32.70 -4.70 -7.05
C ASN A 138 -33.11 -3.56 -7.98
N ILE A 139 -33.91 -2.62 -7.47
CA ILE A 139 -34.16 -1.38 -8.20
C ILE A 139 -32.91 -0.52 -8.00
N GLY A 140 -32.19 -0.32 -9.09
CA GLY A 140 -31.00 0.50 -9.14
C GLY A 140 -30.85 1.14 -10.51
N ASP A 141 -30.33 2.36 -10.49
CA ASP A 141 -29.86 3.04 -11.69
C ASP A 141 -28.34 3.02 -11.69
N TYR A 142 -27.76 2.88 -12.88
CA TYR A 142 -26.32 2.80 -13.11
C TYR A 142 -25.94 3.78 -14.20
N MET A 143 -24.93 4.61 -13.97
CA MET A 143 -24.32 5.44 -14.99
C MET A 143 -23.10 4.73 -15.54
N LEU A 144 -23.14 4.39 -16.83
CA LEU A 144 -22.00 3.81 -17.53
C LEU A 144 -21.49 4.76 -18.61
N CYS A 145 -20.18 4.85 -18.78
CA CYS A 145 -19.56 5.73 -19.78
C CYS A 145 -18.49 5.01 -20.60
N ARG A 146 -18.21 5.48 -21.83
CA ARG A 146 -17.07 4.97 -22.63
C ARG A 146 -15.77 5.41 -22.00
N SER A 147 -15.70 6.64 -21.50
CA SER A 147 -14.59 7.07 -20.66
C SER A 147 -14.68 6.40 -19.28
N HIS A 148 -13.53 5.98 -18.74
CA HIS A 148 -13.43 5.35 -17.42
C HIS A 148 -13.56 6.35 -16.25
N ILE A 149 -13.63 7.66 -16.55
CA ILE A 149 -13.75 8.73 -15.56
C ILE A 149 -15.16 9.34 -15.58
N GLY A 150 -15.80 9.47 -16.74
CA GLY A 150 -17.05 10.22 -16.89
C GLY A 150 -16.88 11.71 -16.57
N ASN A 151 -17.55 12.59 -17.32
CA ASN A 151 -17.42 14.03 -17.07
C ASN A 151 -18.26 14.46 -15.83
N ASN A 152 -17.92 15.62 -15.25
CA ASN A 152 -18.59 16.14 -14.05
C ASN A 152 -20.06 16.54 -14.29
N ALA A 153 -20.42 16.91 -15.52
CA ALA A 153 -21.79 17.31 -15.85
C ALA A 153 -22.73 16.09 -15.80
N ASP A 154 -22.32 14.97 -16.38
CA ASP A 154 -23.06 13.70 -16.39
C ASP A 154 -23.20 13.13 -14.98
N ARG A 155 -22.12 13.16 -14.18
CA ARG A 155 -22.15 12.79 -12.75
C ARG A 155 -23.19 13.60 -11.97
N LYS A 156 -23.22 14.93 -12.19
CA LYS A 156 -24.19 15.81 -11.53
C LYS A 156 -25.62 15.52 -12.00
N ALA A 157 -25.83 15.32 -13.30
CA ALA A 157 -27.14 14.97 -13.86
C ALA A 157 -27.65 13.62 -13.32
N PHE A 158 -26.78 12.61 -13.23
CA PHE A 158 -27.12 11.30 -12.66
C PHE A 158 -27.50 11.43 -11.18
N LYS A 159 -26.74 12.19 -10.39
CA LYS A 159 -27.05 12.45 -8.98
C LYS A 159 -28.42 13.13 -8.81
N THR A 160 -28.72 14.13 -9.63
CA THR A 160 -30.04 14.78 -9.62
C THR A 160 -31.15 13.79 -10.01
N HIS A 161 -30.91 12.93 -11.00
CA HIS A 161 -31.85 11.87 -11.39
C HIS A 161 -32.14 10.90 -10.24
N ALA A 162 -31.09 10.37 -9.62
CA ALA A 162 -31.16 9.43 -8.51
C ALA A 162 -31.95 10.01 -7.33
N GLN A 163 -31.68 11.26 -6.95
CA GLN A 163 -32.41 11.99 -5.91
C GLN A 163 -33.90 12.13 -6.24
N CYS A 164 -34.24 12.45 -7.49
CA CYS A 164 -35.64 12.56 -7.92
C CYS A 164 -36.39 11.22 -7.87
N LYS A 165 -35.68 10.09 -7.96
CA LYS A 165 -36.25 8.73 -7.84
C LYS A 165 -36.18 8.15 -6.41
N ASN A 166 -35.71 8.92 -5.43
CA ASN A 166 -35.44 8.46 -4.06
C ASN A 166 -34.45 7.27 -4.02
N LEU A 167 -33.40 7.33 -4.84
CA LEU A 167 -32.27 6.42 -4.82
C LEU A 167 -31.16 7.01 -3.94
N ASP A 168 -31.39 7.02 -2.63
CA ASP A 168 -30.57 7.77 -1.67
C ASP A 168 -29.17 7.18 -1.48
N PHE A 169 -28.97 5.91 -1.83
CA PHE A 169 -27.72 5.20 -1.59
C PHE A 169 -26.90 5.12 -2.87
N MET A 170 -26.04 6.12 -3.08
CA MET A 170 -25.19 6.21 -4.27
C MET A 170 -23.77 5.67 -4.05
N VAL A 171 -23.18 5.08 -5.07
CA VAL A 171 -21.75 4.78 -5.15
C VAL A 171 -21.16 5.51 -6.35
N GLU A 172 -20.10 6.29 -6.13
CA GLU A 172 -19.29 6.85 -7.20
C GLU A 172 -17.99 6.09 -7.32
N ARG A 173 -17.63 5.73 -8.54
CA ARG A 173 -16.35 5.14 -8.88
C ARG A 173 -15.48 6.17 -9.55
N ARG A 174 -14.22 6.21 -9.14
CA ARG A 174 -13.17 6.96 -9.81
C ARG A 174 -12.08 5.96 -10.11
N SER A 175 -12.14 5.42 -11.33
CA SER A 175 -11.02 4.63 -11.82
C SER A 175 -10.07 5.58 -12.52
N ASN A 176 -8.78 5.49 -12.21
CA ASN A 176 -7.71 6.10 -13.00
C ASN A 176 -7.14 5.10 -14.02
N PHE A 177 -7.77 3.93 -14.15
CA PHE A 177 -7.31 2.81 -14.95
C PHE A 177 -8.43 2.31 -15.86
N ASN A 178 -8.11 2.01 -17.11
CA ASN A 178 -9.10 1.59 -18.09
C ASN A 178 -9.32 0.07 -17.99
N TYR A 179 -9.94 -0.37 -16.90
CA TYR A 179 -10.14 -1.80 -16.62
C TYR A 179 -10.85 -2.57 -17.74
N ALA A 180 -11.74 -1.93 -18.51
CA ALA A 180 -12.45 -2.57 -19.60
C ALA A 180 -11.54 -2.87 -20.79
N THR A 181 -10.53 -2.04 -21.04
CA THR A 181 -9.57 -2.25 -22.13
C THR A 181 -8.36 -3.07 -21.65
N ASP A 182 -7.86 -2.75 -20.46
CA ASP A 182 -6.56 -3.23 -19.99
C ASP A 182 -6.62 -4.63 -19.35
N CYS A 183 -7.79 -5.08 -18.87
CA CYS A 183 -7.89 -6.34 -18.12
C CYS A 183 -8.34 -7.57 -18.91
N GLU A 184 -8.83 -7.40 -20.13
CA GLU A 184 -9.28 -8.52 -20.93
C GLU A 184 -8.10 -9.44 -21.28
N SER A 185 -7.03 -8.89 -21.83
CA SER A 185 -5.81 -9.64 -22.14
C SER A 185 -5.17 -10.24 -20.88
N ALA A 186 -5.12 -9.46 -19.81
CA ALA A 186 -4.44 -9.76 -18.56
C ALA A 186 -5.05 -10.93 -17.75
N THR A 187 -6.23 -11.44 -18.13
CA THR A 187 -6.97 -12.48 -17.39
C THR A 187 -7.34 -13.72 -18.21
N HIS A 188 -6.78 -13.87 -19.42
CA HIS A 188 -7.02 -15.06 -20.26
C HIS A 188 -6.46 -16.32 -19.63
N THR A 189 -7.32 -17.19 -19.10
CA THR A 189 -6.83 -18.44 -18.52
C THR A 189 -6.20 -19.33 -19.57
N MET A 190 -5.06 -19.93 -19.22
CA MET A 190 -4.40 -20.94 -20.04
C MET A 190 -4.75 -22.35 -19.58
N ASP A 191 -4.66 -23.28 -20.52
CA ASP A 191 -4.75 -24.71 -20.21
C ASP A 191 -3.53 -25.13 -19.37
N PRO A 192 -3.72 -25.68 -18.16
CA PRO A 192 -2.63 -26.19 -17.35
C PRO A 192 -1.92 -27.42 -17.94
N LEU A 193 -2.40 -27.99 -19.05
CA LEU A 193 -1.72 -29.04 -19.81
C LEU A 193 -1.01 -28.50 -21.06
N ASP A 194 -0.99 -27.18 -21.28
CA ASP A 194 -0.25 -26.57 -22.41
C ASP A 194 1.25 -26.89 -22.27
N PRO A 195 1.89 -27.57 -23.24
CA PRO A 195 3.31 -27.91 -23.18
C PRO A 195 4.23 -26.71 -22.97
N LYS A 196 3.80 -25.49 -23.30
CA LYS A 196 4.57 -24.27 -23.08
C LYS A 196 4.85 -24.00 -21.61
N ILE A 197 4.10 -24.59 -20.67
CA ILE A 197 4.36 -24.42 -19.23
C ILE A 197 5.44 -25.38 -18.71
N GLU A 198 5.85 -26.39 -19.49
CA GLU A 198 6.80 -27.40 -19.02
C GLU A 198 8.20 -26.84 -18.69
N GLY A 199 8.83 -27.42 -17.67
CA GLY A 199 10.16 -27.03 -17.21
C GLY A 199 10.12 -26.16 -15.97
N ARG A 200 11.30 -25.63 -15.61
CA ARG A 200 11.52 -24.85 -14.39
C ARG A 200 11.26 -23.36 -14.59
N TRP A 201 10.56 -22.78 -13.63
CA TRP A 201 10.18 -21.38 -13.56
C TRP A 201 10.60 -20.79 -12.23
N HIS A 202 11.34 -19.69 -12.28
CA HIS A 202 11.82 -18.93 -11.13
C HIS A 202 10.88 -17.77 -10.86
N MET A 203 10.45 -17.59 -9.62
CA MET A 203 9.59 -16.47 -9.24
C MET A 203 10.42 -15.19 -9.14
N VAL A 204 10.01 -14.15 -9.87
CA VAL A 204 10.72 -12.87 -9.95
C VAL A 204 9.90 -11.69 -9.44
N ALA A 205 8.57 -11.83 -9.37
CA ALA A 205 7.71 -10.88 -8.71
C ALA A 205 6.46 -11.55 -8.12
N ARG A 206 5.87 -10.89 -7.13
CA ARG A 206 4.64 -11.34 -6.47
C ARG A 206 3.74 -10.16 -6.15
N ALA A 207 2.45 -10.34 -6.39
CA ALA A 207 1.40 -9.43 -5.99
C ALA A 207 0.44 -10.16 -5.05
N SER A 208 -0.02 -9.51 -4.00
CA SER A 208 -1.00 -10.07 -3.08
C SER A 208 -1.98 -9.01 -2.59
N PHE A 209 -3.09 -9.48 -2.01
CA PHE A 209 -4.08 -8.57 -1.42
C PHE A 209 -3.56 -7.94 -0.12
N TYR A 210 -3.04 -8.77 0.78
CA TYR A 210 -2.43 -8.31 2.03
C TYR A 210 -0.93 -8.18 1.88
N PRO A 211 -0.31 -7.19 2.54
CA PRO A 211 1.12 -7.18 2.73
C PRO A 211 1.51 -8.40 3.56
N THR A 212 2.12 -9.41 2.95
CA THR A 212 2.67 -10.56 3.67
C THR A 212 4.17 -10.37 3.85
N VAL A 213 4.73 -10.91 4.93
CA VAL A 213 6.19 -11.01 5.09
C VAL A 213 6.75 -11.65 3.81
N MET A 214 7.72 -11.00 3.17
CA MET A 214 8.36 -11.54 1.97
C MET A 214 8.86 -12.96 2.26
N PHE A 215 8.71 -13.86 1.30
CA PHE A 215 9.23 -15.21 1.43
C PHE A 215 10.74 -15.14 1.73
N GLU A 216 11.15 -15.74 2.85
CA GLU A 216 12.55 -15.79 3.31
C GLU A 216 13.41 -16.78 2.47
N GLY A 217 12.83 -17.42 1.46
CA GLY A 217 13.51 -18.33 0.55
C GLY A 217 14.27 -17.61 -0.56
N ARG A 218 15.59 -17.85 -0.66
CA ARG A 218 16.40 -17.39 -1.81
C ARG A 218 16.02 -18.18 -3.07
N ASN A 219 15.54 -17.46 -4.09
CA ASN A 219 15.21 -17.95 -5.45
C ASN A 219 14.16 -19.08 -5.48
N PRO A 220 12.90 -18.79 -5.13
CA PRO A 220 11.83 -19.77 -5.18
C PRO A 220 11.53 -20.18 -6.63
N TRP A 221 11.36 -21.48 -6.89
CA TRP A 221 11.04 -22.01 -8.23
C TRP A 221 10.01 -23.14 -8.20
N LEU A 222 9.26 -23.28 -9.30
CA LEU A 222 8.38 -24.42 -9.58
C LEU A 222 8.82 -25.08 -10.88
N GLU A 223 8.73 -26.40 -10.94
CA GLU A 223 8.98 -27.16 -12.16
C GLU A 223 7.74 -27.96 -12.51
N PHE A 224 7.32 -27.84 -13.77
CA PHE A 224 6.11 -28.48 -14.30
C PHE A 224 6.49 -29.53 -15.34
N SER A 225 5.84 -30.68 -15.30
CA SER A 225 5.94 -31.69 -16.36
C SER A 225 4.57 -32.29 -16.65
N VAL A 226 4.20 -32.41 -17.92
CA VAL A 226 2.90 -32.90 -18.36
C VAL A 226 3.02 -34.38 -18.77
N GLU A 227 2.20 -35.23 -18.15
CA GLU A 227 2.15 -36.68 -18.43
C GLU A 227 0.71 -37.08 -18.77
N GLY A 228 0.32 -36.89 -20.04
CA GLY A 228 -1.06 -37.11 -20.48
C GLY A 228 -2.00 -36.07 -19.85
N GLU A 229 -2.99 -36.52 -19.09
CA GLU A 229 -3.97 -35.65 -18.38
C GLU A 229 -3.51 -35.24 -16.98
N LYS A 230 -2.25 -35.52 -16.64
CA LYS A 230 -1.68 -35.23 -15.33
C LYS A 230 -0.61 -34.16 -15.43
N LEU A 231 -0.65 -33.21 -14.50
CA LEU A 231 0.42 -32.27 -14.28
C LEU A 231 1.20 -32.70 -13.03
N LYS A 232 2.51 -32.90 -13.19
CA LYS A 232 3.44 -33.06 -12.08
C LYS A 232 4.08 -31.71 -11.77
N ILE A 233 4.10 -31.37 -10.49
CA ILE A 233 4.59 -30.11 -9.97
C ILE A 233 5.65 -30.41 -8.91
N GLN A 234 6.84 -29.87 -9.09
CA GLN A 234 7.94 -29.96 -8.14
C GLN A 234 8.26 -28.58 -7.58
N GLU A 235 8.40 -28.51 -6.26
CA GLU A 235 8.65 -27.28 -5.53
C GLU A 235 10.12 -27.17 -5.12
N GLY A 236 10.73 -26.04 -5.43
CA GLY A 236 12.05 -25.68 -4.91
C GLY A 236 11.99 -24.45 -4.03
N ARG A 237 12.26 -24.63 -2.74
CA ARG A 237 12.43 -23.54 -1.76
C ARG A 237 11.23 -22.60 -1.62
N MET A 238 10.02 -23.06 -1.97
CA MET A 238 8.79 -22.41 -1.56
C MET A 238 8.24 -23.11 -0.29
N ASN A 239 7.37 -22.41 0.45
CA ASN A 239 6.72 -22.91 1.66
C ASN A 239 5.29 -23.44 1.38
N PHE A 240 4.98 -23.84 0.15
CA PHE A 240 3.72 -24.49 -0.16
C PHE A 240 3.64 -25.91 0.41
N SER A 241 4.75 -26.45 0.94
CA SER A 241 4.83 -27.68 1.73
C SER A 241 4.53 -28.96 0.94
N PHE A 242 4.85 -28.99 -0.36
CA PHE A 242 4.80 -30.22 -1.16
C PHE A 242 6.12 -30.43 -1.93
N ALA A 243 6.90 -31.45 -1.57
CA ALA A 243 8.19 -31.71 -2.24
C ALA A 243 8.01 -32.08 -3.74
N GLU A 244 6.97 -32.86 -4.05
CA GLU A 244 6.57 -33.25 -5.41
C GLU A 244 5.11 -33.69 -5.36
N THR A 245 4.29 -33.29 -6.32
CA THR A 245 2.87 -33.70 -6.38
C THR A 245 2.42 -33.88 -7.82
N GLN A 246 1.65 -34.94 -8.09
CA GLN A 246 1.01 -35.19 -9.37
C GLN A 246 -0.50 -35.00 -9.23
N VAL A 247 -1.10 -34.20 -10.13
CA VAL A 247 -2.53 -33.86 -10.08
C VAL A 247 -3.18 -34.13 -11.43
N GLU A 248 -4.39 -34.68 -11.40
CA GLU A 248 -5.26 -34.83 -12.57
C GLU A 248 -5.92 -33.48 -12.89
N VAL A 249 -5.75 -32.97 -14.11
CA VAL A 249 -6.26 -31.65 -14.50
C VAL A 249 -7.67 -31.81 -15.08
N LYS A 250 -8.68 -31.33 -14.33
CA LYS A 250 -10.11 -31.40 -14.73
C LYS A 250 -10.67 -30.08 -15.26
N GLY A 251 -9.82 -29.09 -15.45
CA GLY A 251 -10.18 -27.75 -15.89
C GLY A 251 -9.05 -26.74 -15.65
N PRO A 252 -9.32 -25.43 -15.81
CA PRO A 252 -8.31 -24.38 -15.72
C PRO A 252 -7.78 -24.12 -14.30
N ASN A 253 -8.36 -24.78 -13.29
CA ASN A 253 -7.95 -24.69 -11.89
C ASN A 253 -7.39 -26.02 -11.43
N ILE A 254 -6.18 -26.00 -10.87
CA ILE A 254 -5.56 -27.15 -10.22
C ILE A 254 -5.72 -26.99 -8.72
N ALA A 255 -6.17 -28.04 -8.02
CA ALA A 255 -6.20 -28.07 -6.56
C ALA A 255 -5.09 -29.00 -6.04
N LEU A 256 -4.25 -28.49 -5.15
CA LEU A 256 -3.16 -29.23 -4.51
C LEU A 256 -3.47 -29.46 -3.02
N GLY A 257 -3.26 -30.67 -2.52
CA GLY A 257 -3.41 -31.02 -1.11
C GLY A 257 -4.82 -31.50 -0.71
N LYS A 258 -4.91 -32.33 0.34
CA LYS A 258 -6.17 -32.88 0.86
C LYS A 258 -6.79 -32.09 2.03
N GLU A 259 -5.97 -31.39 2.83
CA GLU A 259 -6.41 -30.71 4.06
C GLU A 259 -6.35 -29.18 4.00
N LYS A 260 -5.58 -28.62 3.05
CA LYS A 260 -5.54 -27.20 2.70
C LYS A 260 -5.37 -27.09 1.19
N ALA A 261 -6.46 -26.95 0.45
CA ALA A 261 -6.40 -26.89 -1.00
C ALA A 261 -5.70 -25.59 -1.41
N LEU A 262 -4.60 -25.73 -2.14
CA LEU A 262 -3.97 -24.64 -2.88
C LEU A 262 -4.46 -24.72 -4.32
N HIS A 263 -5.24 -23.73 -4.72
CA HIS A 263 -5.76 -23.57 -6.06
C HIS A 263 -4.78 -22.78 -6.93
N MET A 264 -4.34 -23.36 -8.04
CA MET A 264 -3.48 -22.73 -9.04
C MET A 264 -4.25 -22.48 -10.33
N ARG A 265 -4.03 -21.31 -10.93
CA ARG A 265 -4.59 -20.91 -12.24
C ARG A 265 -3.54 -20.13 -13.04
N PHE A 266 -3.44 -20.43 -14.33
CA PHE A 266 -2.46 -19.84 -15.25
C PHE A 266 -3.17 -18.80 -16.14
N TYR A 267 -2.57 -17.61 -16.35
CA TYR A 267 -3.25 -16.48 -17.05
C TYR A 267 -2.52 -15.91 -18.27
N GLN A 268 -1.22 -16.09 -18.40
CA GLN A 268 -0.49 -15.66 -19.58
C GLN A 268 0.86 -16.35 -19.57
N ASN A 269 1.22 -16.89 -20.72
CA ASN A 269 2.52 -17.51 -20.94
C ASN A 269 3.10 -16.87 -22.20
N CYS A 270 4.22 -16.18 -22.04
CA CYS A 270 5.14 -15.92 -23.13
C CYS A 270 6.25 -16.98 -23.06
N GLU A 271 7.09 -17.09 -24.09
CA GLU A 271 8.14 -18.12 -24.13
C GLU A 271 9.02 -18.15 -22.85
N GLU A 272 9.25 -16.97 -22.26
CA GLU A 272 10.12 -16.76 -21.10
C GLU A 272 9.39 -16.31 -19.82
N CYS A 273 8.05 -16.21 -19.82
CA CYS A 273 7.30 -15.71 -18.65
C CYS A 273 5.99 -16.42 -18.43
N LEU A 274 5.66 -16.66 -17.17
CA LEU A 274 4.43 -17.29 -16.71
C LEU A 274 3.78 -16.46 -15.61
N LEU A 275 2.49 -16.14 -15.77
CA LEU A 275 1.65 -15.57 -14.73
C LEU A 275 0.84 -16.67 -14.03
N LEU A 276 1.16 -16.91 -12.75
CA LEU A 276 0.54 -17.93 -11.92
C LEU A 276 -0.24 -17.28 -10.78
N ARG A 277 -1.55 -17.52 -10.71
CA ARG A 277 -2.36 -17.18 -9.54
C ARG A 277 -2.48 -18.37 -8.61
N THR A 278 -2.26 -18.11 -7.34
CA THR A 278 -2.46 -19.06 -6.25
C THR A 278 -3.52 -18.54 -5.30
N GLU A 279 -4.41 -19.41 -4.84
CA GLU A 279 -5.43 -19.12 -3.84
C GLU A 279 -5.52 -20.29 -2.86
N ASN A 280 -5.49 -20.05 -1.56
CA ASN A 280 -5.71 -21.09 -0.57
C ASN A 280 -7.16 -21.08 -0.05
N ASP A 281 -7.55 -22.08 0.75
CA ASP A 281 -8.87 -22.15 1.39
C ASP A 281 -9.24 -20.93 2.26
N LEU A 282 -8.24 -20.19 2.75
CA LEU A 282 -8.43 -18.93 3.48
C LEU A 282 -8.64 -17.72 2.53
N LYS A 283 -8.80 -17.97 1.22
CA LYS A 283 -8.94 -16.97 0.16
C LYS A 283 -7.77 -15.98 0.10
N VAL A 284 -6.59 -16.42 0.52
CA VAL A 284 -5.36 -15.64 0.33
C VAL A 284 -4.94 -15.79 -1.12
N VAL A 285 -5.19 -14.74 -1.89
CA VAL A 285 -4.88 -14.68 -3.32
C VAL A 285 -3.51 -14.02 -3.53
N ALA A 286 -2.68 -14.65 -4.36
CA ALA A 286 -1.47 -14.05 -4.88
C ALA A 286 -1.34 -14.30 -6.39
N LEU A 287 -0.71 -13.37 -7.08
CA LEU A 287 -0.27 -13.48 -8.46
C LEU A 287 1.26 -13.49 -8.46
N HIS A 288 1.87 -14.42 -9.16
CA HIS A 288 3.31 -14.54 -9.28
C HIS A 288 3.70 -14.35 -10.74
N LEU A 289 4.72 -13.51 -10.97
CA LEU A 289 5.46 -13.49 -12.22
C LEU A 289 6.62 -14.46 -12.07
N MET A 290 6.67 -15.44 -12.97
CA MET A 290 7.72 -16.42 -13.01
C MET A 290 8.40 -16.39 -14.38
N THR A 291 9.72 -16.60 -14.44
CA THR A 291 10.48 -16.65 -15.69
C THR A 291 11.44 -17.83 -15.69
N ARG A 292 11.82 -18.34 -16.87
CA ARG A 292 12.80 -19.44 -16.95
C ARG A 292 14.21 -18.97 -16.57
N SER A 293 14.55 -17.74 -16.93
CA SER A 293 15.86 -17.14 -16.65
C SER A 293 16.05 -16.68 -15.21
N GLY A 294 14.98 -16.50 -14.43
CA GLY A 294 15.05 -15.84 -13.12
C GLY A 294 15.24 -14.31 -13.18
N SER A 295 15.18 -13.73 -14.38
CA SER A 295 15.15 -12.27 -14.63
C SER A 295 13.89 -11.90 -15.42
N TYR A 296 13.57 -10.60 -15.52
CA TYR A 296 12.43 -10.12 -16.29
C TYR A 296 12.77 -8.88 -17.12
N THR A 297 12.03 -8.70 -18.20
CA THR A 297 12.04 -7.48 -19.02
C THR A 297 10.99 -6.48 -18.52
N ASP A 298 11.14 -5.21 -18.88
CA ASP A 298 10.16 -4.16 -18.54
C ASP A 298 8.75 -4.51 -19.04
N SER A 299 8.64 -5.09 -20.24
CA SER A 299 7.35 -5.50 -20.81
C SER A 299 6.68 -6.63 -20.02
N GLN A 300 7.45 -7.60 -19.52
CA GLN A 300 6.93 -8.67 -18.66
C GLN A 300 6.46 -8.12 -17.31
N MET A 301 7.23 -7.19 -16.73
CA MET A 301 6.85 -6.51 -15.49
C MET A 301 5.59 -5.65 -15.68
N GLU A 302 5.48 -4.91 -16.78
CA GLU A 302 4.30 -4.11 -17.09
C GLU A 302 3.05 -4.99 -17.25
N THR A 303 3.19 -6.13 -17.91
CA THR A 303 2.11 -7.13 -18.02
C THR A 303 1.69 -7.63 -16.65
N PHE A 304 2.65 -7.99 -15.79
CA PHE A 304 2.39 -8.41 -14.41
C PHE A 304 1.71 -7.31 -13.57
N LEU A 305 2.15 -6.06 -13.68
CA LEU A 305 1.54 -4.92 -12.98
C LEU A 305 0.12 -4.63 -13.47
N THR A 306 -0.13 -4.84 -14.76
CA THR A 306 -1.48 -4.73 -15.35
C THR A 306 -2.38 -5.83 -14.80
N SER A 307 -1.94 -7.10 -14.86
CA SER A 307 -2.68 -8.24 -14.29
C SER A 307 -2.91 -8.11 -12.78
N SER A 308 -1.94 -7.61 -12.02
CA SER A 308 -2.10 -7.42 -10.57
C SER A 308 -3.16 -6.36 -10.26
N ARG A 309 -3.22 -5.25 -11.01
CA ARG A 309 -4.29 -4.24 -10.91
C ARG A 309 -5.64 -4.83 -11.27
N CYS A 310 -5.72 -5.61 -12.35
CA CYS A 310 -6.95 -6.26 -12.80
C CYS A 310 -7.49 -7.27 -11.78
N LEU A 311 -6.60 -7.96 -11.07
CA LEU A 311 -6.94 -8.85 -9.95
C LEU A 311 -7.05 -8.13 -8.60
N THR A 312 -6.87 -6.80 -8.58
CA THR A 312 -6.91 -5.92 -7.40
C THR A 312 -5.96 -6.36 -6.27
N LEU A 313 -4.72 -6.67 -6.63
CA LEU A 313 -3.64 -7.09 -5.73
C LEU A 313 -2.64 -5.94 -5.52
N PRO A 314 -2.85 -5.06 -4.51
CA PRO A 314 -2.08 -3.83 -4.33
C PRO A 314 -0.67 -4.04 -3.74
N ALA A 315 -0.44 -5.12 -3.00
CA ALA A 315 0.86 -5.36 -2.36
C ALA A 315 1.81 -5.99 -3.39
N LEU A 316 2.80 -5.23 -3.86
CA LEU A 316 3.76 -5.65 -4.87
C LEU A 316 5.12 -5.93 -4.26
N TYR A 317 5.71 -7.04 -4.67
CA TYR A 317 7.02 -7.48 -4.27
C TYR A 317 7.82 -7.83 -5.51
N LYS A 318 9.04 -7.31 -5.59
CA LYS A 318 10.02 -7.70 -6.59
C LYS A 318 11.07 -8.54 -5.88
N TYR A 319 11.41 -9.68 -6.46
CA TYR A 319 12.64 -10.35 -6.12
C TYR A 319 13.70 -9.63 -6.94
N ASP A 320 14.66 -8.99 -6.27
CA ASP A 320 15.79 -8.38 -6.97
C ASP A 320 16.43 -9.44 -7.87
N ASP A 321 16.92 -9.02 -9.05
CA ASP A 321 17.75 -9.85 -9.95
C ASP A 321 18.92 -10.40 -9.14
N VAL A 322 18.71 -11.56 -8.55
CA VAL A 322 19.78 -12.41 -8.08
C VAL A 322 20.37 -12.95 -9.37
N ASP A 323 21.35 -12.23 -9.89
CA ASP A 323 22.18 -12.60 -11.02
C ASP A 323 22.72 -14.01 -10.72
N LEU A 324 22.01 -15.04 -11.20
CA LEU A 324 22.22 -16.47 -10.87
C LEU A 324 23.64 -16.92 -11.23
N HIS A 325 24.34 -16.14 -12.06
CA HIS A 325 25.72 -16.35 -12.46
C HIS A 325 26.75 -15.46 -11.73
N LYS A 326 26.37 -14.45 -10.95
CA LYS A 326 27.30 -13.67 -10.10
C LYS A 326 27.23 -14.01 -8.62
N GLU A 327 26.15 -14.61 -8.13
CA GLU A 327 26.05 -14.95 -6.70
C GLU A 327 26.87 -16.16 -6.26
N GLU A 328 27.47 -16.93 -7.19
CA GLU A 328 28.54 -17.86 -6.80
C GLU A 328 29.80 -17.15 -6.28
N GLU A 329 29.96 -15.82 -6.39
CA GLU A 329 31.12 -15.10 -5.83
C GLU A 329 30.86 -14.36 -4.50
N LEU A 330 29.61 -14.19 -4.06
CA LEU A 330 29.29 -13.66 -2.72
C LEU A 330 29.28 -14.81 -1.68
N TYR A 331 30.37 -15.56 -1.62
CA TYR A 331 30.63 -16.47 -0.52
C TYR A 331 30.67 -15.69 0.81
N CYS A 332 30.16 -16.30 1.87
CA CYS A 332 30.46 -15.87 3.24
C CYS A 332 31.99 -15.77 3.34
N LYS A 333 32.52 -14.56 3.44
CA LYS A 333 33.97 -14.32 3.50
C LYS A 333 34.50 -14.68 4.90
N ASP A 334 34.27 -15.90 5.35
CA ASP A 334 34.87 -16.38 6.61
C ASP A 334 36.38 -16.61 6.44
N ASP A 335 36.89 -16.74 5.21
CA ASP A 335 38.30 -17.08 4.92
C ASP A 335 39.21 -15.88 4.57
N GLN A 336 38.68 -14.66 4.46
CA GLN A 336 39.49 -13.46 4.19
C GLN A 336 39.91 -12.78 5.49
N HIS A 337 40.99 -13.29 6.08
CA HIS A 337 41.63 -12.68 7.25
C HIS A 337 42.66 -11.62 6.83
N ILE A 338 42.78 -10.57 7.64
CA ILE A 338 43.85 -9.58 7.50
C ILE A 338 45.16 -10.20 8.03
N GLU A 339 46.15 -10.35 7.15
CA GLU A 339 47.48 -10.88 7.51
C GLU A 339 48.33 -9.86 8.29
N ASP A 340 48.10 -8.56 8.08
CA ASP A 340 48.82 -7.46 8.74
C ASP A 340 47.86 -6.58 9.56
N PRO A 341 47.80 -6.75 10.91
CA PRO A 341 46.94 -5.96 11.78
C PRO A 341 47.21 -4.46 11.73
N SER A 342 48.40 -4.02 11.28
CA SER A 342 48.70 -2.60 11.14
C SER A 342 47.87 -1.92 10.05
N ALA A 343 47.38 -2.68 9.06
CA ALA A 343 46.54 -2.16 7.98
C ALA A 343 45.18 -1.64 8.45
N ILE A 344 44.66 -2.17 9.56
CA ILE A 344 43.38 -1.76 10.17
C ILE A 344 43.53 -0.78 11.32
N ALA A 345 44.76 -0.34 11.64
CA ALA A 345 44.97 0.64 12.67
C ALA A 345 44.25 1.97 12.37
N GLY A 346 43.85 2.67 13.42
CA GLY A 346 43.16 3.95 13.37
C GLY A 346 41.76 3.91 13.97
N LYS A 347 41.09 5.06 13.84
CA LYS A 347 39.75 5.29 14.37
C LYS A 347 38.69 4.92 13.34
N TRP A 348 37.71 4.14 13.76
CA TRP A 348 36.58 3.64 12.99
C TRP A 348 35.27 4.08 13.63
N LEU A 349 34.26 4.37 12.80
CA LEU A 349 32.89 4.62 13.22
C LEU A 349 32.11 3.31 13.18
N LEU A 350 31.36 3.02 14.25
CA LEU A 350 30.45 1.89 14.28
C LEU A 350 29.16 2.28 13.55
N VAL A 351 28.88 1.64 12.43
CA VAL A 351 27.73 1.97 11.56
C VAL A 351 26.73 0.84 11.45
N GLY A 352 27.05 -0.34 12.00
CA GLY A 352 26.07 -1.40 12.17
C GLY A 352 26.54 -2.44 13.17
N LYS A 353 25.58 -3.15 13.76
CA LYS A 353 25.81 -4.24 14.72
C LYS A 353 24.82 -5.35 14.45
N ALA A 354 25.29 -6.59 14.39
CA ALA A 354 24.45 -7.76 14.29
C ALA A 354 24.75 -8.73 15.42
N THR A 355 23.72 -9.31 16.02
CA THR A 355 23.85 -10.22 17.17
C THR A 355 22.72 -11.26 17.18
N ALA A 356 22.98 -12.41 17.79
CA ALA A 356 21.95 -13.41 18.08
C ALA A 356 21.04 -13.01 19.26
N ASP A 357 21.51 -12.12 20.13
CA ASP A 357 20.84 -11.71 21.35
C ASP A 357 20.19 -10.33 21.19
N PRO A 358 18.85 -10.24 21.11
CA PRO A 358 18.15 -8.97 20.86
C PRO A 358 18.34 -7.95 22.00
N ASP A 359 18.65 -8.41 23.22
CA ASP A 359 18.79 -7.53 24.39
C ASP A 359 20.12 -6.75 24.38
N ILE A 360 21.04 -7.06 23.46
CA ILE A 360 22.38 -6.43 23.34
C ILE A 360 22.37 -5.19 22.42
N ILE A 361 21.25 -4.89 21.77
CA ILE A 361 21.10 -3.71 20.92
C ILE A 361 20.66 -2.53 21.81
N GLU A 362 21.62 -1.97 22.56
CA GLU A 362 21.45 -0.64 23.15
C GLU A 362 21.64 0.44 22.07
N ASN A 363 21.02 1.61 22.28
CA ASN A 363 21.10 2.74 21.35
C ASN A 363 22.53 3.32 21.39
N GLU A 364 23.40 2.76 20.56
CA GLU A 364 24.84 3.07 20.48
C GLU A 364 25.13 4.20 19.48
N ASP A 365 24.29 5.23 19.44
CA ASP A 365 24.52 6.38 18.55
C ASP A 365 25.87 7.07 18.87
N ASP A 366 26.67 7.35 17.83
CA ASP A 366 28.01 7.96 17.88
C ASP A 366 29.14 7.12 18.51
N HIS A 367 29.05 5.79 18.43
CA HIS A 367 30.15 4.92 18.89
C HIS A 367 31.30 4.84 17.89
N TRP A 368 32.52 4.88 18.41
CA TRP A 368 33.76 4.72 17.65
C TRP A 368 34.64 3.65 18.28
N ILE A 369 35.43 3.01 17.43
CA ILE A 369 36.43 2.01 17.81
C ILE A 369 37.78 2.48 17.29
N ASN A 370 38.76 2.67 18.17
CA ASN A 370 40.14 2.92 17.81
C ASN A 370 40.95 1.64 17.93
N LEU A 371 41.49 1.19 16.80
CA LEU A 371 42.33 0.01 16.72
C LEU A 371 43.79 0.48 16.68
N SER A 372 44.61 0.03 17.62
CA SER A 372 46.04 0.36 17.65
C SER A 372 46.88 -0.90 17.76
N TRP A 373 47.91 -0.99 16.93
CA TRP A 373 48.85 -2.12 16.90
C TRP A 373 50.19 -1.67 17.47
N ASP A 374 50.66 -2.35 18.52
CA ASP A 374 51.93 -2.01 19.18
C ASP A 374 53.12 -2.86 18.71
N GLY A 375 52.89 -3.77 17.76
CA GLY A 375 53.87 -4.74 17.27
C GLY A 375 53.62 -6.17 17.74
N GLU A 376 52.89 -6.37 18.84
CA GLU A 376 52.58 -7.67 19.41
C GLU A 376 51.08 -7.90 19.63
N LYS A 377 50.34 -6.85 20.01
CA LYS A 377 48.91 -6.92 20.35
C LYS A 377 48.11 -5.82 19.68
N LEU A 378 46.83 -6.14 19.42
CA LEU A 378 45.86 -5.16 18.97
C LEU A 378 45.09 -4.65 20.18
N LYS A 379 45.25 -3.37 20.46
CA LYS A 379 44.52 -2.67 21.49
C LYS A 379 43.27 -2.05 20.87
N ILE A 380 42.12 -2.42 21.41
CA ILE A 380 40.79 -1.94 21.01
C ILE A 380 40.32 -0.95 22.07
N GLU A 381 40.19 0.31 21.68
CA GLU A 381 39.63 1.36 22.52
C GLU A 381 38.25 1.72 21.99
N GLU A 382 37.23 1.56 22.82
CA GLU A 382 35.85 1.92 22.49
C GLU A 382 35.51 3.26 23.13
N GLY A 383 34.66 4.04 22.47
CA GLY A 383 34.18 5.29 23.04
C GLY A 383 32.92 5.79 22.37
N SER A 384 32.18 6.62 23.09
CA SER A 384 31.09 7.42 22.54
C SER A 384 31.45 8.90 22.62
N ARG A 385 30.63 9.78 22.02
CA ARG A 385 30.83 11.24 22.17
C ARG A 385 30.76 11.72 23.62
N THR A 386 30.02 11.04 24.49
CA THR A 386 29.75 11.51 25.85
C THR A 386 30.63 10.86 26.91
N HIS A 387 31.20 9.68 26.64
CA HIS A 387 32.01 8.94 27.60
C HIS A 387 33.12 8.15 26.89
N ASN A 388 34.36 8.27 27.38
CA ASN A 388 35.41 7.29 27.08
C ASN A 388 35.14 6.04 27.92
N ARG A 389 34.89 4.89 27.27
CA ARG A 389 34.50 3.68 27.99
C ARG A 389 35.30 2.48 27.51
N SER A 390 36.09 1.95 28.45
CA SER A 390 36.84 0.69 28.40
C SER A 390 37.91 0.55 27.30
N VAL A 391 39.11 0.19 27.75
CA VAL A 391 40.18 -0.34 26.89
C VAL A 391 40.12 -1.86 27.00
N ARG A 392 40.04 -2.57 25.86
CA ARG A 392 40.18 -4.02 25.80
C ARG A 392 41.44 -4.36 25.01
N GLU A 393 42.32 -5.14 25.62
CA GLU A 393 43.47 -5.72 24.91
C GLU A 393 43.06 -7.08 24.36
N VAL A 394 43.15 -7.25 23.05
CA VAL A 394 42.81 -8.50 22.36
C VAL A 394 44.06 -9.01 21.65
N GLU A 395 44.44 -10.25 21.92
CA GLU A 395 45.50 -10.91 21.17
C GLU A 395 44.97 -11.29 19.78
N VAL A 396 45.61 -10.80 18.72
CA VAL A 396 45.23 -11.15 17.35
C VAL A 396 45.77 -12.52 17.04
N ALA A 397 44.87 -13.47 16.78
CA ALA A 397 45.24 -14.84 16.47
C ALA A 397 45.89 -14.92 15.07
N GLY A 398 47.22 -14.84 15.02
CA GLY A 398 47.99 -15.29 13.87
C GLY A 398 47.96 -16.82 13.79
N HIS A 399 47.01 -17.38 13.03
CA HIS A 399 46.90 -18.81 12.65
C HIS A 399 47.03 -19.90 13.73
N LYS A 400 47.06 -19.58 15.02
CA LYS A 400 46.94 -20.53 16.12
C LYS A 400 46.04 -19.96 17.19
N ASN A 401 44.95 -20.67 17.45
CA ASN A 401 44.02 -20.41 18.55
C ASN A 401 44.80 -20.32 19.86
N VAL A 402 44.94 -19.12 20.42
CA VAL A 402 45.46 -18.92 21.78
C VAL A 402 44.27 -18.61 22.68
N HIS A 403 44.05 -19.51 23.64
CA HIS A 403 43.06 -19.35 24.69
C HIS A 403 43.53 -18.28 25.68
N ASN A 404 42.76 -17.21 25.82
CA ASN A 404 42.79 -16.39 27.02
C ASN A 404 41.42 -16.51 27.70
N GLU A 405 41.38 -17.21 28.84
CA GLU A 405 40.14 -17.69 29.50
C GLU A 405 39.18 -16.57 29.95
N ALA A 406 39.59 -15.29 29.85
CA ALA A 406 38.79 -14.14 30.23
C ALA A 406 38.24 -13.30 29.05
N ASN A 407 38.82 -13.36 27.86
CA ASN A 407 38.58 -12.38 26.79
C ASN A 407 38.22 -13.08 25.46
N GLY A 408 37.13 -12.65 24.82
CA GLY A 408 36.70 -13.18 23.53
C GLY A 408 37.71 -12.98 22.40
N TYR A 409 37.49 -13.61 21.25
CA TYR A 409 38.29 -13.42 20.04
C TYR A 409 37.62 -12.44 19.07
N ALA A 410 38.43 -11.65 18.38
CA ALA A 410 37.99 -10.75 17.32
C ALA A 410 38.60 -11.19 15.98
N THR A 411 37.77 -11.34 14.95
CA THR A 411 38.19 -11.59 13.57
C THR A 411 37.80 -10.40 12.70
N PHE A 412 38.72 -9.97 11.83
CA PHE A 412 38.56 -8.78 11.00
C PHE A 412 38.47 -9.18 9.53
N ILE A 413 37.44 -8.70 8.83
CA ILE A 413 37.16 -9.00 7.42
C ILE A 413 37.03 -7.67 6.66
N PRO A 414 37.97 -7.34 5.75
CA PRO A 414 37.88 -6.13 4.95
C PRO A 414 36.81 -6.29 3.87
N THR A 415 35.87 -5.36 3.81
CA THR A 415 34.75 -5.39 2.84
C THR A 415 34.89 -4.37 1.72
N CYS A 416 35.53 -3.22 2.01
CA CYS A 416 35.87 -2.18 1.04
C CYS A 416 37.21 -1.52 1.46
N MET A 417 37.70 -0.53 0.71
CA MET A 417 38.93 0.20 1.06
C MET A 417 38.89 0.83 2.46
N ASP A 418 37.70 1.25 2.90
CA ASP A 418 37.46 2.00 4.15
C ASP A 418 36.32 1.40 4.99
N CYS A 419 36.07 0.10 4.80
CA CYS A 419 35.01 -0.65 5.47
C CYS A 419 35.58 -1.93 6.06
N LEU A 420 35.19 -2.21 7.30
CA LEU A 420 35.72 -3.34 8.07
C LEU A 420 34.58 -4.03 8.81
N LEU A 421 34.50 -5.36 8.69
CA LEU A 421 33.66 -6.16 9.56
C LEU A 421 34.52 -6.72 10.69
N MET A 422 34.04 -6.60 11.92
CA MET A 422 34.68 -7.13 13.12
C MET A 422 33.75 -8.13 13.79
N LYS A 423 34.06 -9.42 13.67
CA LYS A 423 33.35 -10.52 14.34
C LYS A 423 33.97 -10.72 15.72
N ILE A 424 33.21 -10.46 16.77
CA ILE A 424 33.61 -10.75 18.16
C ILE A 424 32.90 -12.03 18.58
N GLU A 425 33.63 -12.99 19.15
CA GLU A 425 33.04 -14.15 19.80
C GLU A 425 33.57 -14.27 21.22
N ASN A 426 32.65 -14.25 22.19
CA ASN A 426 33.03 -14.32 23.60
C ASN A 426 33.10 -15.77 24.10
N THR A 427 33.63 -15.96 25.31
CA THR A 427 33.77 -17.27 25.97
C THR A 427 32.43 -18.01 26.17
N LYS A 428 31.30 -17.30 26.07
CA LYS A 428 29.95 -17.88 26.12
C LYS A 428 29.39 -18.22 24.72
N LYS A 429 30.23 -18.19 23.68
CA LYS A 429 29.85 -18.39 22.26
C LYS A 429 28.78 -17.41 21.76
N LYS A 430 28.68 -16.21 22.36
CA LYS A 430 27.90 -15.14 21.75
C LYS A 430 28.76 -14.52 20.66
N VAL A 431 28.23 -14.54 19.45
CA VAL A 431 28.84 -13.94 18.27
C VAL A 431 28.17 -12.59 18.03
N GLU A 432 28.98 -11.55 17.89
CA GLU A 432 28.58 -10.22 17.46
C GLU A 432 29.35 -9.88 16.18
N LEU A 433 28.70 -9.24 15.23
CA LEU A 433 29.33 -8.71 14.02
C LEU A 433 29.15 -7.21 14.00
N LEU A 434 30.25 -6.48 14.12
CA LEU A 434 30.28 -5.03 14.01
C LEU A 434 30.64 -4.61 12.60
N PHE A 435 29.97 -3.59 12.09
CA PHE A 435 30.26 -2.95 10.83
C PHE A 435 30.90 -1.59 11.09
N LEU A 436 32.14 -1.45 10.65
CA LEU A 436 33.01 -0.32 10.92
C LEU A 436 33.36 0.38 9.62
N THR A 437 33.43 1.71 9.65
CA THR A 437 33.87 2.51 8.50
C THR A 437 34.70 3.72 8.93
N ARG A 438 35.60 4.18 8.05
CA ARG A 438 36.34 5.44 8.24
C ARG A 438 35.54 6.66 7.77
N PHE A 439 34.45 6.49 7.02
CA PHE A 439 33.65 7.58 6.47
C PHE A 439 32.19 7.49 6.92
N ALA A 440 31.51 8.63 7.02
CA ALA A 440 30.09 8.63 7.37
C ALA A 440 29.20 8.06 6.25
N ASN A 441 29.62 8.19 4.98
CA ASN A 441 28.79 7.84 3.83
C ASN A 441 29.01 6.40 3.38
N LEU A 442 28.08 5.50 3.73
CA LEU A 442 28.03 4.14 3.21
C LEU A 442 27.24 4.07 1.91
N THR A 443 27.65 3.19 0.99
CA THR A 443 26.80 2.84 -0.16
C THR A 443 25.80 1.75 0.23
N ASN A 444 24.69 1.64 -0.53
CA ASN A 444 23.75 0.52 -0.36
C ASN A 444 24.41 -0.85 -0.57
N SER A 445 25.48 -0.92 -1.37
CA SER A 445 26.26 -2.14 -1.58
C SER A 445 27.00 -2.57 -0.31
N ASP A 446 27.54 -1.61 0.45
CA ASP A 446 28.28 -1.89 1.68
C ASP A 446 27.34 -2.38 2.79
N ILE A 447 26.17 -1.74 2.93
CA ILE A 447 25.11 -2.15 3.86
C ILE A 447 24.61 -3.56 3.49
N LYS A 448 24.41 -3.83 2.19
CA LYS A 448 24.02 -5.17 1.72
C LYS A 448 25.09 -6.21 2.06
N THR A 449 26.37 -5.87 1.91
CA THR A 449 27.50 -6.76 2.27
C THR A 449 27.50 -7.09 3.77
N PHE A 450 27.28 -6.11 4.65
CA PHE A 450 27.15 -6.37 6.08
C PHE A 450 25.96 -7.27 6.40
N ALA A 451 24.78 -6.99 5.83
CA ALA A 451 23.58 -7.80 6.05
C ALA A 451 23.76 -9.25 5.57
N VAL A 452 24.48 -9.47 4.46
CA VAL A 452 24.83 -10.82 3.98
C VAL A 452 25.72 -11.56 4.97
N ASN A 453 26.77 -10.91 5.47
CA ASN A 453 27.69 -11.53 6.45
C ASN A 453 26.99 -11.81 7.80
N ALA A 454 26.12 -10.91 8.27
CA ALA A 454 25.32 -11.15 9.46
C ALA A 454 24.41 -12.39 9.30
N ARG A 455 23.78 -12.56 8.12
CA ARG A 455 22.99 -13.75 7.80
C ARG A 455 23.84 -15.02 7.74
N CYS A 456 25.03 -14.97 7.15
CA CYS A 456 25.98 -16.09 7.13
C CYS A 456 26.32 -16.58 8.54
N LEU A 457 26.46 -15.66 9.49
CA LEU A 457 26.76 -15.96 10.88
C LEU A 457 25.52 -16.28 11.74
N HIS A 458 24.34 -16.41 11.13
CA HIS A 458 23.07 -16.65 11.82
C HIS A 458 22.76 -15.59 12.91
N LEU A 459 23.02 -14.31 12.61
CA LEU A 459 22.76 -13.18 13.49
C LEU A 459 21.48 -12.46 13.04
N PRO A 460 20.28 -12.84 13.55
CA PRO A 460 18.99 -12.33 13.09
C PRO A 460 18.76 -10.85 13.40
N ASN A 461 19.39 -10.31 14.45
CA ASN A 461 19.15 -8.94 14.90
C ASN A 461 20.21 -8.02 14.30
N VAL A 462 19.93 -7.48 13.10
CA VAL A 462 20.81 -6.54 12.39
C VAL A 462 20.33 -5.11 12.64
N HIS A 463 21.21 -4.25 13.12
CA HIS A 463 20.96 -2.84 13.34
C HIS A 463 21.98 -1.99 12.56
N ILE A 464 21.52 -0.92 11.91
CA ILE A 464 22.36 0.03 11.18
C ILE A 464 22.21 1.37 11.89
N TYR A 465 23.32 1.95 12.33
CA TYR A 465 23.34 3.24 12.99
C TYR A 465 23.39 4.35 11.91
N GLU A 466 22.38 5.21 11.86
CA GLU A 466 22.35 6.34 10.93
C GLU A 466 23.29 7.45 11.42
N HIS A 467 24.50 7.51 10.87
CA HIS A 467 25.51 8.53 11.24
C HIS A 467 25.65 9.68 10.24
N THR A 468 24.68 9.90 9.34
CA THR A 468 24.79 10.91 8.28
C THR A 468 23.74 12.03 8.34
N LYS A 469 24.26 13.24 8.51
CA LYS A 469 23.85 14.46 7.78
C LYS A 469 25.14 15.09 7.22
N PRO A 470 25.17 15.96 6.18
CA PRO A 470 24.18 16.29 5.11
C PRO A 470 24.81 16.52 3.69
N TYR A 471 24.05 16.42 2.58
CA TYR A 471 23.86 17.47 1.50
C TYR A 471 23.05 16.93 0.30
N VAL A 472 22.45 17.89 -0.41
CA VAL A 472 21.27 17.89 -1.30
C VAL A 472 21.59 17.69 -2.81
N LEU A 473 20.55 17.34 -3.58
CA LEU A 473 20.31 17.34 -5.06
C LEU A 473 20.45 15.93 -5.69
N ASP A 474 19.48 15.34 -6.41
CA ASP A 474 18.19 15.80 -6.94
C ASP A 474 17.23 14.59 -7.09
N GLU A 475 15.93 14.88 -7.13
CA GLU A 475 14.74 14.01 -7.03
C GLU A 475 14.28 13.68 -5.59
N PRO A 476 13.05 14.06 -5.19
CA PRO A 476 12.53 13.69 -3.89
C PRO A 476 12.22 12.20 -3.93
N LYS A 477 13.15 11.38 -3.44
CA LYS A 477 12.81 10.09 -2.86
C LYS A 477 12.03 10.36 -1.58
N CYS A 478 11.18 9.41 -1.19
CA CYS A 478 10.33 9.51 0.00
C CYS A 478 11.08 9.72 1.33
N ASP A 479 12.41 9.74 1.28
CA ASP A 479 13.35 9.97 2.37
C ASP A 479 13.11 11.27 3.14
N THR A 480 12.49 12.30 2.52
CA THR A 480 12.20 13.57 3.22
C THR A 480 11.24 13.44 4.41
N MET A 481 10.45 12.36 4.51
CA MET A 481 9.63 12.09 5.72
C MET A 481 10.39 11.40 6.86
N LEU A 482 11.64 10.99 6.65
CA LEU A 482 12.48 10.35 7.69
C LEU A 482 13.14 11.36 8.62
N HIS A 483 13.09 12.66 8.34
CA HIS A 483 13.37 13.68 9.35
C HIS A 483 12.17 13.83 10.28
N ILE A 484 11.91 12.79 11.08
CA ILE A 484 11.23 12.96 12.36
C ILE A 484 12.06 13.99 13.12
N LEU A 485 11.42 14.93 13.83
CA LEU A 485 12.15 15.69 14.83
C LEU A 485 12.71 14.69 15.84
N ASP A 486 13.98 14.29 15.70
CA ASP A 486 14.67 13.38 16.63
C ASP A 486 14.55 13.87 18.08
N VAL A 487 14.34 15.18 18.23
CA VAL A 487 13.92 15.84 19.46
C VAL A 487 12.79 16.81 19.09
N PHE A 488 11.59 16.64 19.67
CA PHE A 488 10.55 17.67 19.62
C PHE A 488 11.13 18.97 20.18
N VAL A 489 11.23 20.02 19.35
CA VAL A 489 11.73 21.35 19.76
C VAL A 489 10.52 22.26 19.96
N PRO A 490 10.07 22.49 21.21
CA PRO A 490 8.82 23.20 21.50
C PRO A 490 8.77 24.58 20.82
N ASP A 491 9.88 25.31 20.84
CA ASP A 491 10.00 26.66 20.28
C ASP A 491 9.70 26.74 18.77
N LYS A 492 9.99 25.68 18.01
CA LYS A 492 9.72 25.66 16.57
C LYS A 492 8.25 25.45 16.23
N VAL A 493 7.53 24.75 17.10
CA VAL A 493 6.12 24.37 16.89
C VAL A 493 5.17 25.36 17.57
N SER A 494 5.63 26.10 18.58
CA SER A 494 4.83 27.11 19.29
C SER A 494 4.21 28.18 18.38
N GLY A 495 3.00 28.61 18.75
CA GLY A 495 2.21 29.63 18.07
C GLY A 495 1.08 29.05 17.21
N LYS A 496 0.43 29.94 16.45
CA LYS A 496 -0.73 29.63 15.62
C LYS A 496 -0.34 29.17 14.22
N TRP A 497 -1.04 28.14 13.74
CA TRP A 497 -0.83 27.45 12.47
C TRP A 497 -2.17 27.18 11.78
N HIS A 498 -2.29 27.60 10.53
CA HIS A 498 -3.47 27.40 9.69
C HIS A 498 -3.33 26.12 8.87
N LEU A 499 -4.34 25.26 8.88
CA LEU A 499 -4.37 24.04 8.09
C LEU A 499 -4.63 24.40 6.61
N VAL A 500 -3.69 24.03 5.75
CA VAL A 500 -3.66 24.39 4.33
C VAL A 500 -3.70 23.16 3.42
N GLY A 501 -3.48 21.96 3.96
CA GLY A 501 -3.67 20.71 3.24
C GLY A 501 -3.98 19.54 4.17
N LYS A 502 -4.73 18.57 3.68
CA LYS A 502 -5.10 17.36 4.40
C LYS A 502 -5.04 16.17 3.45
N ALA A 503 -4.49 15.06 3.90
CA ALA A 503 -4.55 13.79 3.21
C ALA A 503 -4.99 12.70 4.19
N HIS A 504 -5.83 11.77 3.73
CA HIS A 504 -6.50 10.82 4.61
C HIS A 504 -6.59 9.43 3.99
N SER A 505 -6.38 8.38 4.79
CA SER A 505 -6.40 7.00 4.31
C SER A 505 -7.81 6.53 3.92
N ASP A 506 -8.84 7.07 4.57
CA ASP A 506 -10.26 6.90 4.21
C ASP A 506 -10.77 8.13 3.44
N SER A 507 -11.19 7.94 2.19
CA SER A 507 -11.69 9.01 1.32
C SER A 507 -13.00 9.64 1.82
N ASN A 508 -13.79 8.91 2.62
CA ASN A 508 -15.12 9.36 3.06
C ASN A 508 -15.06 10.40 4.18
N ARG A 509 -13.87 10.65 4.75
CA ARG A 509 -13.65 11.61 5.85
C ARG A 509 -12.96 12.90 5.40
N MET A 510 -12.93 13.14 4.10
CA MET A 510 -12.40 14.35 3.49
C MET A 510 -13.52 15.38 3.37
N GLU A 511 -13.71 16.19 4.40
CA GLU A 511 -14.62 17.35 4.37
C GLU A 511 -13.82 18.65 4.27
N GLU A 512 -14.31 19.61 3.48
CA GLU A 512 -13.76 20.96 3.51
C GLU A 512 -14.10 21.63 4.85
N GLU A 513 -13.07 22.00 5.60
CA GLU A 513 -13.22 22.72 6.86
C GLU A 513 -13.01 24.22 6.60
N GLU A 514 -13.90 25.08 7.12
CA GLU A 514 -13.75 26.53 7.01
C GLU A 514 -12.70 27.06 8.00
N ASP A 515 -11.57 27.55 7.46
CA ASP A 515 -10.43 28.14 8.19
C ASP A 515 -10.02 27.39 9.49
N PRO A 516 -9.71 26.09 9.40
CA PRO A 516 -9.15 25.31 10.50
C PRO A 516 -7.75 25.79 10.91
N TRP A 517 -7.52 25.95 12.21
CA TRP A 517 -6.22 26.30 12.76
C TRP A 517 -5.94 25.56 14.08
N LEU A 518 -4.65 25.37 14.35
CA LEU A 518 -4.11 24.89 15.62
C LEU A 518 -3.20 25.95 16.22
N GLU A 519 -3.24 26.14 17.53
CA GLU A 519 -2.28 26.95 18.26
C GLU A 519 -1.61 26.09 19.32
N PHE A 520 -0.29 25.96 19.21
CA PHE A 520 0.54 25.21 20.13
C PHE A 520 1.10 26.18 21.17
N SER A 521 0.88 25.89 22.44
CA SER A 521 1.56 26.55 23.55
C SER A 521 2.40 25.50 24.28
N CYS A 522 3.64 25.86 24.58
CA CYS A 522 4.57 24.97 25.26
C CYS A 522 4.95 25.59 26.61
N ASP A 523 4.76 24.84 27.68
CA ASP A 523 5.22 25.19 29.03
C ASP A 523 6.14 24.08 29.55
N GLY A 524 7.44 24.22 29.27
CA GLY A 524 8.43 23.19 29.56
C GLY A 524 8.21 21.92 28.72
N GLN A 525 7.85 20.81 29.39
CA GLN A 525 7.58 19.51 28.75
C GLN A 525 6.11 19.33 28.34
N ASN A 526 5.22 20.24 28.74
CA ASN A 526 3.80 20.14 28.45
C ASN A 526 3.47 20.90 27.16
N LEU A 527 2.84 20.20 26.21
CA LEU A 527 2.30 20.77 24.99
C LEU A 527 0.78 20.90 25.12
N THR A 528 0.28 22.12 25.04
CA THR A 528 -1.15 22.41 24.96
C THR A 528 -1.53 22.77 23.53
N ILE A 529 -2.52 22.06 23.00
CA ILE A 529 -3.04 22.31 21.65
C ILE A 529 -4.42 22.97 21.77
N HIS A 530 -4.54 24.17 21.23
CA HIS A 530 -5.81 24.85 21.00
C HIS A 530 -6.25 24.63 19.56
N GLU A 531 -7.48 24.19 19.36
CA GLU A 531 -8.05 23.96 18.03
C GLU A 531 -9.16 24.97 17.79
N GLY A 532 -9.20 25.54 16.58
CA GLY A 532 -10.26 26.47 16.20
C GLY A 532 -10.67 26.35 14.75
N ARG A 533 -11.88 26.84 14.47
CA ARG A 533 -12.45 26.97 13.13
C ARG A 533 -13.09 28.35 13.02
N GLY A 534 -12.58 29.17 12.11
CA GLY A 534 -12.95 30.58 12.02
C GLY A 534 -12.81 31.30 13.36
N LYS A 535 -13.92 31.82 13.91
CA LYS A 535 -13.97 32.54 15.20
C LYS A 535 -14.17 31.65 16.43
N ASN A 536 -14.48 30.37 16.25
CA ASN A 536 -14.77 29.47 17.36
C ASN A 536 -13.50 28.73 17.78
N SER A 537 -13.20 28.75 19.07
CA SER A 537 -12.13 27.96 19.70
C SER A 537 -12.73 26.85 20.57
N TRP A 538 -12.17 25.65 20.47
CA TRP A 538 -12.57 24.48 21.25
C TRP A 538 -11.63 24.27 22.44
N PRO A 539 -12.04 23.53 23.49
CA PRO A 539 -11.24 23.36 24.70
C PRO A 539 -9.88 22.71 24.42
N VAL A 540 -8.91 23.06 25.27
CA VAL A 540 -7.52 22.63 25.21
C VAL A 540 -7.43 21.11 25.28
N LYS A 541 -6.70 20.51 24.34
CA LYS A 541 -6.24 19.13 24.47
C LYS A 541 -4.87 19.17 25.15
N GLU A 542 -4.79 18.61 26.35
CA GLU A 542 -3.50 18.30 26.98
C GLU A 542 -2.86 17.13 26.24
N VAL A 543 -1.56 17.25 25.99
CA VAL A 543 -0.83 16.31 25.17
C VAL A 543 0.46 15.91 25.89
N GLU A 544 0.67 14.61 26.00
CA GLU A 544 1.89 14.05 26.58
C GLU A 544 2.95 13.91 25.49
N VAL A 545 4.11 14.53 25.69
CA VAL A 545 5.26 14.46 24.78
C VAL A 545 6.19 13.36 25.27
N ASN A 546 6.30 12.27 24.50
CA ASN A 546 7.18 11.14 24.80
C ASN A 546 8.23 10.98 23.69
N GLY A 547 9.30 11.77 23.79
CA GLY A 547 10.36 11.85 22.77
C GLY A 547 9.84 12.44 21.46
N PRO A 548 10.08 11.79 20.29
CA PRO A 548 9.56 12.27 19.00
C PRO A 548 8.06 11.99 18.80
N ARG A 549 7.42 11.25 19.72
CA ARG A 549 6.03 10.84 19.62
C ARG A 549 5.17 11.66 20.56
N ILE A 550 4.05 12.14 20.03
CA ILE A 550 3.09 12.96 20.74
C ILE A 550 1.78 12.18 20.84
N LEU A 551 1.30 11.95 22.07
CA LEU A 551 0.07 11.20 22.36
C LEU A 551 -1.05 12.17 22.70
N ILE A 552 -2.10 12.20 21.88
CA ILE A 552 -3.25 13.09 22.09
C ILE A 552 -4.40 12.31 22.75
N GLY A 553 -4.81 12.75 23.95
CA GLY A 553 -5.99 12.26 24.67
C GLY A 553 -5.73 11.19 25.73
N LYS A 554 -6.66 11.03 26.69
CA LYS A 554 -6.53 10.14 27.87
C LYS A 554 -6.47 8.64 27.56
N GLU A 555 -6.73 8.22 26.33
CA GLU A 555 -6.79 6.81 25.91
C GLU A 555 -5.67 6.40 24.94
N ASN A 556 -4.65 7.25 24.70
CA ASN A 556 -3.48 6.92 23.87
C ASN A 556 -3.81 6.36 22.46
N SER A 557 -4.93 6.78 21.86
CA SER A 557 -5.47 6.14 20.65
C SER A 557 -4.87 6.66 19.33
N ALA A 558 -4.06 7.73 19.39
CA ALA A 558 -3.44 8.33 18.21
C ALA A 558 -1.99 8.75 18.46
N HIS A 559 -1.09 8.29 17.59
CA HIS A 559 0.29 8.73 17.52
C HIS A 559 0.41 9.93 16.59
N VAL A 560 0.98 11.03 17.07
CA VAL A 560 1.26 12.22 16.27
C VAL A 560 2.75 12.44 16.13
N THR A 561 3.17 12.74 14.90
CA THR A 561 4.55 13.09 14.55
C THR A 561 4.55 14.38 13.75
N PHE A 562 5.53 15.25 14.01
CA PHE A 562 5.68 16.54 13.36
C PHE A 562 6.95 16.58 12.52
N HIS A 563 6.82 17.09 11.31
CA HIS A 563 7.91 17.27 10.36
C HIS A 563 7.90 18.72 9.88
N PRO A 564 8.82 19.57 10.36
CA PRO A 564 8.99 20.90 9.78
C PRO A 564 9.51 20.75 8.36
N THR A 565 8.76 21.24 7.37
CA THR A 565 9.09 21.08 5.94
C THR A 565 9.65 22.36 5.32
N CYS A 566 9.43 23.51 5.96
CA CYS A 566 9.98 24.82 5.64
C CYS A 566 9.97 25.69 6.92
N GLU A 567 10.49 26.93 6.88
CA GLU A 567 10.45 27.83 8.05
C GLU A 567 9.02 28.16 8.51
N ASP A 568 8.08 28.21 7.57
CA ASP A 568 6.66 28.54 7.80
C ASP A 568 5.73 27.33 7.60
N CYS A 569 6.26 26.10 7.60
CA CYS A 569 5.49 24.91 7.24
C CYS A 569 5.65 23.79 8.26
N LEU A 570 4.53 23.25 8.71
CA LEU A 570 4.48 22.14 9.65
C LEU A 570 3.64 21.01 9.05
N LEU A 571 4.25 19.86 8.83
CA LEU A 571 3.56 18.64 8.43
C LEU A 571 3.30 17.80 9.68
N MET A 572 2.05 17.43 9.92
CA MET A 572 1.63 16.63 11.07
C MET A 572 1.04 15.32 10.57
N LYS A 573 1.66 14.20 10.91
CA LYS A 573 1.12 12.86 10.65
C LYS A 573 0.47 12.33 11.91
N THR A 574 -0.82 12.02 11.82
CA THR A 574 -1.61 11.36 12.87
C THR A 574 -1.89 9.94 12.45
N GLN A 575 -1.58 8.96 13.29
CA GLN A 575 -1.76 7.54 13.03
C GLN A 575 -2.46 6.88 14.20
N THR A 576 -3.61 6.26 13.91
CA THR A 576 -4.30 5.33 14.82
C THR A 576 -4.07 3.90 14.33
N SER A 577 -4.72 2.91 14.96
CA SER A 577 -4.68 1.51 14.50
C SER A 577 -5.30 1.29 13.10
N THR A 578 -6.15 2.21 12.64
CA THR A 578 -6.95 2.02 11.41
C THR A 578 -6.88 3.21 10.45
N VAL A 579 -6.39 4.37 10.90
CA VAL A 579 -6.42 5.61 10.12
C VAL A 579 -5.06 6.29 10.13
N VAL A 580 -4.62 6.73 8.97
CA VAL A 580 -3.46 7.61 8.80
C VAL A 580 -3.93 8.92 8.18
N ILE A 581 -3.59 10.03 8.82
CA ILE A 581 -3.91 11.39 8.38
C ILE A 581 -2.61 12.16 8.26
N LEU A 582 -2.44 12.89 7.17
CA LEU A 582 -1.34 13.81 6.97
C LEU A 582 -1.90 15.22 6.79
N ASN A 583 -1.61 16.10 7.74
CA ASN A 583 -2.06 17.49 7.74
C ASN A 583 -0.87 18.40 7.45
N MET A 584 -1.05 19.38 6.58
CA MET A 584 -0.06 20.41 6.29
C MET A 584 -0.58 21.74 6.84
N PHE A 585 0.23 22.38 7.67
CA PHE A 585 -0.06 23.67 8.27
C PHE A 585 0.98 24.72 7.87
N THR A 586 0.57 26.00 7.85
CA THR A 586 1.45 27.16 7.68
C THR A 586 1.09 28.28 8.66
N ARG A 587 2.02 29.15 9.07
CA ARG A 587 1.63 30.33 9.87
C ARG A 587 1.00 31.41 8.99
N SER A 588 1.42 31.52 7.73
CA SER A 588 0.85 32.49 6.77
C SER A 588 -0.55 32.12 6.24
N GLY A 589 -0.99 30.87 6.39
CA GLY A 589 -2.24 30.37 5.80
C GLY A 589 -2.17 30.16 4.29
N LYS A 590 -0.97 30.13 3.70
CA LYS A 590 -0.74 30.01 2.26
C LYS A 590 0.40 29.03 1.96
N LEU A 591 0.25 28.29 0.87
CA LEU A 591 1.31 27.47 0.29
C LEU A 591 1.66 27.99 -1.11
N THR A 592 2.94 27.92 -1.44
CA THR A 592 3.43 28.04 -2.81
C THR A 592 3.15 26.76 -3.60
N ASP A 593 3.13 26.83 -4.93
CA ASP A 593 2.94 25.65 -5.79
C ASP A 593 4.01 24.56 -5.55
N SER A 594 5.23 24.98 -5.21
CA SER A 594 6.32 24.07 -4.87
C SER A 594 6.02 23.29 -3.58
N GLU A 595 5.51 23.96 -2.55
CA GLU A 595 5.13 23.31 -1.28
C GLU A 595 3.90 22.43 -1.43
N ILE A 596 2.92 22.82 -2.27
CA ILE A 596 1.78 21.97 -2.62
C ILE A 596 2.26 20.68 -3.30
N LYS A 597 3.21 20.78 -4.25
CA LYS A 597 3.80 19.62 -4.92
C LYS A 597 4.51 18.71 -3.93
N LYS A 598 5.31 19.27 -3.00
CA LYS A 598 5.96 18.51 -1.91
C LYS A 598 4.95 17.83 -0.99
N PHE A 599 3.87 18.51 -0.60
CA PHE A 599 2.82 17.93 0.24
C PHE A 599 2.15 16.73 -0.44
N LYS A 600 1.76 16.86 -1.71
CA LYS A 600 1.18 15.75 -2.49
C LYS A 600 2.14 14.57 -2.62
N HIS A 601 3.42 14.85 -2.84
CA HIS A 601 4.46 13.82 -2.88
C HIS A 601 4.59 13.09 -1.52
N ASN A 602 4.65 13.84 -0.41
CA ASN A 602 4.71 13.25 0.93
C ASN A 602 3.47 12.40 1.24
N ALA A 603 2.26 12.86 0.86
CA ALA A 603 1.04 12.08 0.99
C ALA A 603 1.12 10.76 0.20
N HIS A 604 1.61 10.80 -1.04
CA HIS A 604 1.84 9.60 -1.85
C HIS A 604 2.83 8.64 -1.17
N CYS A 605 3.91 9.16 -0.57
CA CYS A 605 4.91 8.35 0.13
C CYS A 605 4.36 7.59 1.35
N VAL A 606 3.29 8.07 1.99
CA VAL A 606 2.56 7.33 3.04
C VAL A 606 1.30 6.62 2.53
N ASN A 607 1.22 6.34 1.23
CA ASN A 607 0.09 5.68 0.57
C ASN A 607 -1.26 6.39 0.79
N LEU A 608 -1.25 7.72 0.89
CA LEU A 608 -2.45 8.54 0.96
C LEU A 608 -2.74 9.14 -0.42
N SER A 609 -3.72 8.56 -1.11
CA SER A 609 -4.15 9.02 -2.44
C SER A 609 -5.17 10.16 -2.39
N ASN A 610 -5.88 10.32 -1.27
CA ASN A 610 -6.89 11.36 -1.10
C ASN A 610 -6.25 12.62 -0.50
N VAL A 611 -5.89 13.59 -1.35
CA VAL A 611 -5.26 14.84 -0.93
C VAL A 611 -6.16 16.04 -1.26
N LEU A 612 -6.44 16.85 -0.25
CA LEU A 612 -7.15 18.12 -0.35
C LEU A 612 -6.19 19.25 0.02
N VAL A 613 -6.23 20.33 -0.76
CA VAL A 613 -5.47 21.56 -0.49
C VAL A 613 -6.47 22.69 -0.39
N TYR A 614 -6.49 23.35 0.76
CA TYR A 614 -7.44 24.43 1.01
C TYR A 614 -6.98 25.70 0.28
N LYS A 615 -7.93 26.42 -0.31
CA LYS A 615 -7.64 27.73 -0.91
C LYS A 615 -7.40 28.72 0.24
N SER A 616 -6.17 29.26 0.30
CA SER A 616 -5.71 30.42 1.08
C SER A 616 -6.77 31.02 2.01
N ALA A 617 -6.59 30.88 3.33
CA ALA A 617 -7.35 31.65 4.31
C ALA A 617 -7.20 33.15 4.00
N THR A 618 -8.31 33.85 3.76
CA THR A 618 -8.28 35.31 3.55
C THR A 618 -7.71 35.94 4.82
N PRO A 619 -6.59 36.69 4.77
CA PRO A 619 -5.99 37.24 5.98
C PRO A 619 -7.02 38.13 6.68
N HIS A 620 -7.39 37.75 7.89
CA HIS A 620 -8.14 38.61 8.77
C HIS A 620 -7.27 39.83 9.05
N LYS A 621 -7.67 41.01 8.54
CA LYS A 621 -7.08 42.28 8.95
C LYS A 621 -7.24 42.38 10.47
N GLU A 622 -6.16 42.14 11.21
CA GLU A 622 -6.09 42.52 12.62
C GLU A 622 -6.35 44.02 12.69
N LYS A 623 -7.51 44.39 13.23
CA LYS A 623 -7.75 45.76 13.67
C LYS A 623 -6.83 45.96 14.85
N GLY A 624 -5.69 46.63 14.64
CA GLY A 624 -4.82 47.07 15.71
C GLY A 624 -5.63 47.82 16.75
N HIS A 625 -5.86 47.20 17.90
CA HIS A 625 -6.23 47.92 19.11
C HIS A 625 -4.98 48.64 19.59
N GLN A 626 -4.83 49.90 19.18
CA GLN A 626 -4.10 50.87 19.99
C GLN A 626 -4.95 51.10 21.25
N ASN A 627 -4.49 50.58 22.39
CA ASN A 627 -4.95 51.04 23.69
C ASN A 627 -4.43 52.47 23.92
N PRO A 628 -5.24 53.39 24.48
CA PRO A 628 -4.76 54.66 24.99
C PRO A 628 -3.83 54.49 26.20
#